data_AF-A0A7J4FY34-F1
#
_entry.id   AF-A0A7J4FY34-F1
#
_cell.length_a   1.000
_cell.length_b   1.000
_cell.length_c   1.000
_cell.angle_alpha   90.00
_cell.angle_beta   90.00
_cell.angle_gamma   90.00
#
_symmetry.space_group_name_H-M   'P 1'
#
loop_
_entity.id
_entity.type
_entity.pdbx_description
1 polymer ?
#
loop_
_entity_poly.entity_id
_entity_poly.type
_entity_poly.pdbx_seq_one_letter_code
_entity_poly.pdbx_strand_id
1 'polypeptide(L)' 'MPIDPEFKSKREQVDTHEGHPVWGPVNPPEQLGIHGNAVAVDFDICIADG' A
#
# COMPACT_ATOMS: atom_id res chain seq x y z
N MET A 1 -0.47 -8.63 10.96
CA MET A 1 0.70 -7.77 11.21
C MET A 1 0.24 -6.33 11.02
N PRO A 2 0.72 -5.34 11.78
CA PRO A 2 0.37 -3.95 11.50
C PRO A 2 1.15 -3.43 10.28
N ILE A 3 0.57 -2.46 9.57
CA ILE A 3 1.25 -1.67 8.53
C ILE A 3 2.43 -0.88 9.13
N ASP A 4 3.49 -0.65 8.35
CA ASP A 4 4.60 0.23 8.75
C ASP A 4 4.10 1.69 8.79
N PRO A 5 4.10 2.38 9.96
CA PRO A 5 3.61 3.76 10.06
C PRO A 5 4.46 4.78 9.28
N GLU A 6 5.71 4.47 8.97
CA GLU A 6 6.64 5.36 8.25
C GLU A 6 6.78 5.00 6.76
N PHE A 7 5.88 4.18 6.22
CA PHE A 7 5.98 3.69 4.84
C PHE A 7 6.17 4.79 3.79
N LYS A 8 5.61 5.99 4.02
CA LYS A 8 5.68 7.14 3.10
C LYS A 8 7.09 7.69 2.89
N SER A 9 7.99 7.51 3.86
CA SER A 9 9.39 7.94 3.72
C SER A 9 10.31 6.83 3.22
N LYS A 10 9.87 5.57 3.36
CA LYS A 10 10.65 4.37 3.03
C LYS A 10 10.32 3.79 1.65
N ARG A 11 9.12 4.04 1.15
CA ARG A 11 8.62 3.53 -0.12
C ARG A 11 8.43 4.68 -1.11
N GLU A 12 8.57 4.34 -2.38
CA GLU A 12 8.30 5.28 -3.46
C GLU A 12 6.84 5.18 -3.86
N GLN A 13 6.23 6.33 -4.16
CA GLN A 13 4.95 6.35 -4.84
C GLN A 13 5.18 5.91 -6.28
N VAL A 14 4.59 4.77 -6.66
CA VAL A 14 4.78 4.16 -7.98
C VAL A 14 3.58 4.33 -8.88
N ASP A 15 2.39 4.58 -8.31
CA ASP A 15 1.16 4.77 -9.08
C ASP A 15 0.12 5.62 -8.31
N THR A 16 -1.01 5.89 -8.96
CA THR A 16 -2.21 6.46 -8.37
C THR A 16 -3.42 5.61 -8.78
N HIS A 17 -4.11 5.02 -7.81
CA HIS A 17 -5.30 4.21 -8.02
C HIS A 17 -6.51 4.96 -7.48
N GLU A 18 -7.56 5.15 -8.29
CA GLU A 18 -8.81 5.83 -7.88
C GLU A 18 -8.62 7.14 -7.08
N GLY A 19 -7.62 7.95 -7.48
CA GLY A 19 -7.32 9.24 -6.84
C GLY A 19 -6.50 9.18 -5.55
N HIS A 20 -6.02 8.00 -5.14
CA HIS A 20 -5.12 7.83 -4.00
C HIS A 20 -3.76 7.25 -4.43
N PRO A 21 -2.66 7.59 -3.72
CA PRO A 21 -1.33 7.12 -4.07
C PRO A 21 -1.17 5.62 -3.79
N VAL A 22 -0.43 4.94 -4.64
CA VAL A 22 0.02 3.56 -4.44
C VAL A 22 1.53 3.56 -4.18
N TRP A 23 1.93 2.92 -3.09
CA TRP A 23 3.31 2.87 -2.62
C TRP A 23 3.90 1.49 -2.86
N GLY A 24 5.01 1.48 -3.60
CA GLY A 24 5.63 0.27 -4.09
C GLY A 24 6.43 -0.52 -3.05
N PRO A 25 7.02 -1.66 -3.45
CA PRO A 25 6.95 -2.24 -4.79
C PRO A 25 5.55 -2.82 -5.11
N VAL A 26 5.21 -2.87 -6.40
CA VAL A 26 3.97 -3.47 -6.92
C VAL A 26 4.37 -4.47 -8.01
N ASN A 27 4.08 -5.75 -7.79
CA ASN A 27 4.29 -6.86 -8.72
C ASN A 27 3.10 -7.82 -8.66
N PRO A 28 1.99 -7.50 -9.35
CA PRO A 28 0.78 -8.31 -9.28
C PRO A 28 0.99 -9.71 -9.88
N PRO A 29 0.35 -10.75 -9.33
CA PRO A 29 -0.61 -10.72 -8.22
C PRO A 29 0.04 -10.87 -6.83
N GLU A 30 1.34 -11.14 -6.76
CA GLU A 30 2.03 -11.54 -5.53
C GLU A 30 2.28 -10.38 -4.57
N GLN A 31 2.49 -9.17 -5.12
CA GLN A 31 2.74 -7.96 -4.34
C GLN A 31 1.92 -6.80 -4.91
N LEU A 32 1.10 -6.19 -4.06
CA LEU A 32 0.15 -5.13 -4.43
C LEU A 32 0.48 -3.79 -3.76
N GLY A 33 1.37 -3.81 -2.77
CA GLY A 33 1.87 -2.62 -2.09
C GLY A 33 0.84 -1.97 -1.18
N ILE A 34 1.06 -0.70 -0.85
CA ILE A 34 0.20 0.07 0.08
C ILE A 34 -0.62 1.08 -0.70
N HIS A 35 -1.94 1.08 -0.48
CA HIS A 35 -2.89 1.96 -1.14
C HIS A 35 -3.38 3.02 -0.15
N GLY A 36 -3.20 4.30 -0.48
CA GLY A 36 -3.71 5.41 0.31
C GLY A 36 -2.64 6.24 1.03
N ASN A 37 -3.10 7.25 1.78
CA ASN A 37 -2.22 8.20 2.48
C ASN A 37 -2.68 8.47 3.92
N ALA A 38 -3.82 9.13 4.10
CA ALA A 38 -4.41 9.38 5.42
C ALA A 38 -5.12 8.12 5.97
N VAL A 39 -5.86 7.45 5.10
CA VAL A 39 -6.33 6.08 5.27
C VAL A 39 -5.53 5.24 4.30
N ALA A 40 -4.70 4.34 4.82
CA ALA A 40 -3.82 3.50 4.02
C ALA A 40 -4.03 2.04 4.38
N VAL A 41 -4.07 1.18 3.36
CA VAL A 41 -4.21 -0.27 3.50
C VAL A 41 -3.02 -0.92 2.82
N ASP A 42 -2.29 -1.74 3.56
CA ASP A 42 -1.23 -2.57 3.02
C ASP A 42 -1.86 -3.85 2.46
N PHE A 43 -1.92 -3.96 1.13
CA PHE A 43 -2.57 -5.08 0.46
C PHE A 43 -1.73 -6.36 0.57
N ASP A 44 -0.44 -6.25 0.87
CA ASP A 44 0.45 -7.40 1.02
C ASP A 44 0.17 -8.18 2.32
N ILE A 45 -0.46 -7.54 3.32
CA ILE A 45 -0.81 -8.14 4.61
C ILE A 45 -2.32 -8.21 4.88
N CYS A 46 -3.12 -7.62 3.99
CA CYS A 46 -4.58 -7.60 4.12
C CYS A 46 -5.14 -9.02 4.01
N ILE A 47 -6.02 -9.39 4.93
CA ILE A 47 -6.71 -10.69 4.95
C ILE A 47 -8.21 -10.58 4.69
N ALA A 48 -8.67 -9.38 4.31
CA ALA A 48 -10.07 -9.08 4.01
C ALA A 48 -11.06 -9.42 5.15
N ASP A 49 -10.67 -9.15 6.40
CA ASP A 49 -11.45 -9.41 7.62
C ASP A 49 -12.31 -8.22 8.08
N GLY A 50 -12.61 -7.29 7.16
CA GLY A 50 -13.38 -6.07 7.41
C GLY A 50 -14.80 -6.28 7.93
#